data_AF-Q5BYB6-F1
#
_entry.id   AF-Q5BYB6-F1
#
_cell.length_a   1.000
_cell.length_b   1.000
_cell.length_c   1.000
_cell.angle_alpha   90.00
_cell.angle_beta   90.00
_cell.angle_gamma   90.00
#
_symmetry.space_group_name_H-M   'P 1'
#
loop_
_entity.id
_entity.type
_entity.pdbx_description
1 polymer ?
#
loop_
_entity_poly.entity_id
_entity_poly.type
_entity_poly.pdbx_seq_one_letter_code
_entity_poly.pdbx_strand_id
1 'polypeptide(L)'
;MTIYDYEGYVDKDDVESITDVAIDPEWELQQKKTFTAWCNAHLRNVNEQINVIENDFQDGLKLMKLLEVISGEQLPKPDRGKMRFHKIANVNKALDFIESKGVKLVSIGAEGNF
;
A
#
# COMPACT_ATOMS: atom_id res chain seq x y z
N MET A 1 34.37 -11.58 13.36
CA MET A 1 33.05 -11.53 14.02
C MET A 1 32.02 -11.80 12.94
N THR A 2 31.56 -13.04 12.82
CA THR A 2 30.61 -13.47 11.80
C THR A 2 29.18 -13.17 12.27
N ILE A 3 28.32 -12.81 11.33
CA ILE A 3 26.92 -12.36 11.50
C ILE A 3 25.94 -13.40 12.11
N TYR A 4 26.44 -14.47 12.74
CA TYR A 4 25.64 -15.60 13.21
C TYR A 4 25.38 -15.62 14.73
N ASP A 5 25.87 -14.63 15.49
CA ASP A 5 25.71 -14.59 16.95
C ASP A 5 24.70 -13.51 17.41
N TYR A 6 23.51 -13.47 16.80
CA TYR A 6 22.39 -12.64 17.27
C TYR A 6 21.17 -13.51 17.60
N GLU A 7 21.36 -14.51 18.45
CA GLU A 7 20.26 -15.14 19.18
C GLU A 7 19.96 -14.33 20.45
N GLY A 8 19.38 -13.14 20.25
CA GLY A 8 18.65 -12.47 21.32
C GLY A 8 17.32 -13.20 21.48
N TYR A 9 17.12 -13.84 22.64
CA TYR A 9 15.80 -14.31 23.06
C TYR A 9 14.85 -13.10 23.07
N VAL A 10 13.99 -12.99 22.05
CA VAL A 10 12.85 -12.08 22.10
C VAL A 10 11.89 -12.68 23.10
N ASP A 11 11.67 -11.97 24.21
CA ASP A 11 10.69 -12.39 25.21
C ASP A 11 9.33 -12.56 24.53
N LYS A 12 8.59 -13.63 24.84
CA LYS A 12 7.27 -13.84 24.24
C LYS A 12 6.30 -12.73 24.62
N ASP A 13 6.55 -12.10 25.77
CA ASP A 13 5.77 -10.97 26.26
C ASP A 13 6.10 -9.66 25.48
N ASP A 14 7.30 -9.54 24.89
CA ASP A 14 7.66 -8.41 24.01
C ASP A 14 6.96 -8.47 22.64
N VAL A 15 6.63 -9.69 22.17
CA VAL A 15 5.88 -9.89 20.92
C VAL A 15 4.41 -9.49 21.09
N GLU A 16 3.83 -9.71 22.27
CA GLU A 16 2.45 -9.29 22.58
C GLU A 16 2.31 -7.77 22.75
N SER A 17 3.39 -7.04 23.06
CA SER A 17 3.38 -5.58 23.21
C SER A 17 3.27 -4.80 21.90
N ILE A 18 3.56 -5.41 20.74
CA ILE A 18 3.55 -4.67 19.47
C ILE A 18 2.12 -4.34 19.03
N THR A 19 1.13 -5.10 19.51
CA THR A 19 -0.26 -4.99 19.07
C THR A 19 -1.09 -3.91 19.77
N ASP A 20 -0.59 -3.32 20.87
CA ASP A 20 -1.39 -2.42 21.73
C ASP A 20 -0.81 -1.00 21.88
N VAL A 21 0.09 -0.60 20.98
CA VAL A 21 0.55 0.78 20.91
C VAL A 21 -0.56 1.61 20.24
N ALA A 22 -1.27 2.40 21.02
CA ALA A 22 -2.21 3.39 20.51
C ALA A 22 -1.49 4.27 19.46
N ILE A 23 -1.98 4.24 18.21
CA ILE A 23 -1.42 5.03 17.13
C ILE A 23 -1.62 6.51 17.46
N ASP A 24 -0.53 7.26 17.54
CA ASP A 24 -0.57 8.71 17.74
C ASP A 24 -1.35 9.37 16.57
N PRO A 25 -2.49 10.04 16.83
CA PRO A 25 -3.28 10.66 15.79
C PRO A 25 -2.53 11.74 14.99
N GLU A 26 -1.59 12.45 15.62
CA GLU A 26 -0.78 13.46 14.94
C GLU A 26 0.22 12.80 13.97
N TRP A 27 0.81 11.70 14.40
CA TRP A 27 1.68 10.88 13.57
C TRP A 27 0.95 10.31 12.36
N GLU A 28 -0.25 9.74 12.55
CA GLU A 28 -1.07 9.20 11.46
C GLU A 28 -1.43 10.30 10.45
N LEU A 29 -1.83 11.48 10.94
CA LEU A 29 -2.14 12.62 10.09
C LEU A 29 -0.92 13.07 9.27
N GLN A 30 0.27 13.09 9.87
CA GLN A 30 1.50 13.47 9.19
C GLN A 30 1.86 12.46 8.09
N GLN A 31 1.69 11.16 8.34
CA GLN A 31 1.87 10.13 7.31
C GLN A 31 0.89 10.32 6.14
N LYS A 32 -0.41 10.51 6.42
CA LYS A 32 -1.42 10.73 5.38
C LYS A 32 -1.08 11.91 4.48
N LYS A 33 -0.67 13.04 5.07
CA LYS A 33 -0.23 14.22 4.30
C LYS A 33 0.98 13.92 3.43
N THR A 34 1.99 13.25 4.02
CA THR A 34 3.25 12.94 3.34
C THR A 34 3.02 12.00 2.17
N PHE A 35 2.31 10.89 2.38
CA PHE A 35 2.00 9.93 1.32
C PHE A 35 1.08 10.51 0.24
N THR A 36 0.08 11.32 0.62
CA THR A 36 -0.77 12.03 -0.36
C THR A 36 0.06 12.93 -1.26
N ALA A 37 0.94 13.74 -0.68
CA ALA A 37 1.81 14.64 -1.44
C ALA A 37 2.78 13.87 -2.35
N TRP A 38 3.36 12.77 -1.86
CA TRP A 38 4.24 11.91 -2.64
C TRP A 38 3.52 11.29 -3.84
N CYS A 39 2.31 10.74 -3.65
CA CYS A 39 1.51 10.20 -4.73
C CYS A 39 1.21 11.27 -5.80
N ASN A 40 0.81 12.48 -5.38
CA ASN A 40 0.49 13.57 -6.29
C ASN A 40 1.71 14.10 -7.05
N ALA A 41 2.91 14.03 -6.48
CA ALA A 41 4.15 14.40 -7.18
C ALA A 41 4.42 13.51 -8.40
N HIS A 42 3.98 12.25 -8.36
CA HIS A 42 4.07 11.30 -9.47
C HIS A 42 2.84 11.38 -10.39
N LEU A 43 1.62 11.35 -9.84
CA LEU A 43 0.37 11.33 -10.61
C LEU A 43 0.14 12.58 -11.46
N ARG A 44 0.68 13.74 -11.07
CA ARG A 44 0.60 14.97 -11.88
C ARG A 44 1.15 14.80 -13.31
N ASN A 45 2.13 13.92 -13.50
CA ASN A 45 2.74 13.67 -14.82
C ASN A 45 1.78 12.99 -15.79
N VAL A 46 0.71 12.37 -15.28
CA VAL A 46 -0.35 11.71 -16.06
C VAL A 46 -1.72 12.39 -15.86
N ASN A 47 -1.71 13.64 -15.38
CA ASN A 47 -2.90 14.46 -15.14
C ASN A 47 -3.92 13.80 -14.19
N GLU A 48 -3.42 13.11 -13.17
CA GLU A 48 -4.22 12.49 -12.10
C GLU A 48 -3.83 13.06 -10.73
N GLN A 49 -4.73 12.90 -9.75
CA GLN A 49 -4.50 13.30 -8.36
C GLN A 49 -5.35 12.51 -7.36
N ILE A 50 -4.89 12.47 -6.11
CA ILE A 50 -5.64 12.00 -4.94
C ILE A 50 -5.78 13.14 -3.92
N ASN A 51 -6.91 13.13 -3.21
CA ASN A 51 -7.26 14.05 -2.13
C ASN A 51 -7.18 13.37 -0.77
N VAL A 52 -7.71 12.15 -0.66
CA VAL A 52 -7.80 11.38 0.59
C VAL A 52 -7.29 9.98 0.32
N ILE A 53 -6.09 9.68 0.81
CA ILE A 53 -5.39 8.42 0.50
C ILE A 53 -6.17 7.18 0.93
N GLU A 54 -6.96 7.27 2.00
CA GLU A 54 -7.80 6.18 2.49
C GLU A 54 -8.92 5.78 1.52
N ASN A 55 -9.37 6.72 0.67
CA ASN A 55 -10.53 6.54 -0.17
C ASN A 55 -10.16 6.43 -1.65
N ASP A 56 -9.22 7.24 -2.12
CA ASP A 56 -8.96 7.41 -3.55
C ASP A 56 -8.24 6.22 -4.19
N PHE A 57 -7.71 5.28 -3.39
CA PHE A 57 -7.14 4.03 -3.88
C PHE A 57 -8.07 2.82 -3.75
N GLN A 58 -9.26 2.97 -3.17
CA GLN A 58 -10.15 1.84 -2.89
C GLN A 58 -10.63 1.10 -4.14
N ASP A 59 -10.76 1.77 -5.29
CA ASP A 59 -11.17 1.08 -6.54
C ASP A 59 -10.00 0.45 -7.32
N GLY A 60 -8.77 0.62 -6.83
CA GLY A 60 -7.53 0.13 -7.42
C GLY A 60 -7.04 0.90 -8.65
N LEU A 61 -7.84 1.77 -9.27
CA LEU A 61 -7.48 2.39 -10.55
C LEU A 61 -6.32 3.37 -10.42
N LYS A 62 -6.40 4.28 -9.45
CA LYS A 62 -5.32 5.25 -9.19
C LYS A 62 -4.09 4.58 -8.61
N LEU A 63 -4.24 3.48 -7.87
CA LEU A 63 -3.13 2.70 -7.35
C LEU A 63 -2.35 2.04 -8.49
N MET A 64 -3.06 1.35 -9.40
CA MET A 64 -2.44 0.79 -10.61
C MET A 64 -1.72 1.88 -11.40
N LYS A 65 -2.36 3.04 -11.61
CA LYS A 65 -1.76 4.15 -12.35
C LYS A 65 -0.48 4.68 -11.69
N LEU A 66 -0.49 4.82 -10.36
CA LEU A 66 0.70 5.22 -9.61
C LEU A 66 1.85 4.22 -9.81
N LEU A 67 1.56 2.91 -9.73
CA LEU A 67 2.54 1.85 -9.95
C LEU A 67 3.14 1.89 -11.36
N GLU A 68 2.33 2.13 -12.39
CA GLU A 68 2.82 2.31 -13.77
C GLU A 68 3.79 3.49 -13.87
N VAL A 69 3.43 4.63 -13.25
CA VAL A 69 4.26 5.85 -13.30
C VAL A 69 5.60 5.68 -12.59
N ILE A 70 5.62 5.06 -11.41
CA ILE A 70 6.86 4.93 -10.63
C ILE A 70 7.78 3.81 -11.14
N SER A 71 7.20 2.76 -11.75
CA SER A 71 7.98 1.64 -12.31
C SER A 71 8.40 1.88 -13.76
N GLY A 72 7.65 2.68 -14.52
CA GLY A 72 7.81 2.81 -15.97
C GLY A 72 7.28 1.60 -16.76
N GLU A 73 6.58 0.68 -16.10
CA GLU A 73 6.03 -0.54 -16.71
C GLU A 73 4.49 -0.48 -16.78
N GLN A 74 3.91 -1.15 -17.77
CA GLN A 74 2.45 -1.22 -17.90
C GLN A 74 1.90 -2.38 -17.07
N LEU A 75 0.81 -2.13 -16.33
CA LEU A 75 0.06 -3.16 -15.63
C LEU A 75 -0.99 -3.79 -16.58
N PRO A 76 -1.56 -4.97 -16.22
CA PRO A 76 -2.70 -5.53 -16.94
C PRO A 76 -3.86 -4.54 -17.00
N LYS A 77 -4.67 -4.60 -18.06
CA LYS A 77 -5.81 -3.68 -18.24
C LYS A 77 -6.76 -3.74 -17.01
N PRO A 78 -7.20 -2.58 -16.49
CA PRO A 78 -8.12 -2.56 -15.36
C PRO A 78 -9.50 -3.09 -15.76
N ASP A 79 -10.15 -3.73 -14.79
CA ASP A 79 -11.56 -4.10 -14.86
C ASP A 79 -12.41 -2.83 -14.79
N ARG A 80 -13.39 -2.76 -15.69
CA ARG A 80 -14.32 -1.63 -15.79
C ARG A 80 -15.61 -1.96 -15.07
N GLY A 81 -16.06 -1.03 -14.23
CA GLY A 81 -17.34 -1.11 -13.55
C GLY A 81 -17.26 -0.56 -12.15
N LYS A 82 -18.42 -0.48 -11.47
CA LYS A 82 -18.53 0.11 -10.13
C LYS A 82 -18.81 -0.93 -9.04
N MET A 83 -19.04 -2.18 -9.41
CA MET A 83 -19.31 -3.27 -8.46
C MET A 83 -18.06 -3.64 -7.67
N ARG A 84 -18.26 -4.15 -6.45
CA ARG A 84 -17.19 -4.52 -5.52
C ARG A 84 -16.15 -5.45 -6.13
N PHE A 85 -16.56 -6.45 -6.91
CA PHE A 85 -15.61 -7.39 -7.50
C PHE A 85 -14.68 -6.75 -8.54
N HIS A 86 -15.10 -5.68 -9.23
CA HIS A 86 -14.21 -4.94 -10.12
C HIS A 86 -13.13 -4.19 -9.33
N LYS A 87 -13.52 -3.55 -8.22
CA LYS A 87 -12.59 -2.87 -7.32
C LYS A 87 -11.55 -3.86 -6.78
N ILE A 88 -12.00 -5.00 -6.24
CA ILE A 88 -11.12 -6.08 -5.75
C ILE A 88 -10.17 -6.55 -6.85
N ALA A 89 -10.68 -6.81 -8.06
CA ALA A 89 -9.86 -7.30 -9.17
C ALA A 89 -8.75 -6.30 -9.55
N ASN A 90 -9.04 -5.00 -9.51
CA ASN A 90 -8.05 -3.96 -9.77
C ASN A 90 -7.00 -3.84 -8.66
N VAL A 91 -7.43 -3.91 -7.40
CA VAL A 91 -6.50 -3.91 -6.26
C VAL A 91 -5.60 -5.15 -6.31
N ASN A 92 -6.15 -6.34 -6.58
CA ASN A 92 -5.36 -7.57 -6.75
C ASN A 92 -4.28 -7.41 -7.84
N LYS A 93 -4.62 -6.86 -9.02
CA LYS A 93 -3.61 -6.62 -10.07
C LYS A 93 -2.47 -5.71 -9.61
N ALA A 94 -2.78 -4.70 -8.80
CA ALA A 94 -1.77 -3.83 -8.21
C ALA A 94 -0.91 -4.58 -7.18
N LEU A 95 -1.51 -5.39 -6.31
CA LEU A 95 -0.79 -6.20 -5.32
C LEU A 95 0.10 -7.26 -5.97
N ASP A 96 -0.41 -7.99 -6.96
CA ASP A 96 0.34 -8.97 -7.76
C ASP A 96 1.57 -8.31 -8.41
N PHE A 97 1.39 -7.10 -8.94
CA PHE A 97 2.49 -6.34 -9.52
C PHE A 97 3.55 -5.99 -8.46
N ILE A 98 3.14 -5.53 -7.27
CA ILE A 98 4.05 -5.20 -6.16
C ILE A 98 4.85 -6.45 -5.74
N GLU A 99 4.19 -7.60 -5.59
CA GLU A 99 4.86 -8.87 -5.26
C GLU A 99 5.84 -9.31 -6.35
N SER A 100 5.50 -9.11 -7.62
CA SER A 100 6.40 -9.41 -8.74
C SER A 100 7.71 -8.61 -8.71
N LYS A 101 7.74 -7.48 -7.99
CA LYS A 101 8.95 -6.66 -7.75
C LYS A 101 9.75 -7.08 -6.51
N GLY A 102 9.37 -8.19 -5.86
CA GLY A 102 10.07 -8.74 -4.70
C GLY A 102 9.64 -8.14 -3.36
N VAL A 103 8.54 -7.38 -3.32
CA VAL A 103 7.98 -6.84 -2.08
C VAL A 103 7.06 -7.88 -1.45
N LYS A 104 7.34 -8.31 -0.22
CA LYS A 104 6.49 -9.25 0.51
C LYS A 104 5.31 -8.52 1.15
N LEU A 105 4.09 -8.90 0.79
CA LEU A 105 2.87 -8.39 1.40
C LEU A 105 2.53 -9.22 2.65
N VAL A 106 2.68 -8.63 3.83
CA VAL A 106 2.27 -9.25 5.10
C VAL A 106 1.15 -8.39 5.68
N SER A 107 0.01 -9.01 5.99
CA SER A 107 -1.18 -8.32 6.51
C SER A 107 -1.77 -7.26 5.56
N ILE A 108 -1.54 -7.38 4.25
CA ILE A 108 -2.10 -6.52 3.21
C ILE A 108 -2.89 -7.41 2.25
N GLY A 109 -4.16 -7.06 2.02
CA GLY A 109 -5.06 -7.78 1.12
C GLY A 109 -5.97 -6.82 0.35
N ALA A 110 -6.64 -7.34 -0.68
CA ALA A 110 -7.52 -6.54 -1.53
C ALA A 110 -8.95 -6.42 -0.97
N GLU A 111 -9.31 -7.19 0.04
CA GLU A 111 -10.66 -7.35 0.57
C GLU A 111 -11.13 -6.24 1.52
N GLY A 112 -10.46 -5.09 1.51
CA GLY A 112 -10.78 -3.93 2.35
C GLY A 112 -12.22 -3.40 2.21
N ASN A 113 -12.56 -2.42 3.05
CA ASN A 113 -13.86 -1.76 2.98
C ASN A 113 -13.93 -0.86 1.73
N PHE A 114 -14.95 -1.06 0.89
CA PHE A 114 -15.12 -0.42 -0.43
C PHE A 114 -16.37 0.46 -0.51
#